data_AF-A0AAP2HDN3-F1
#
_entry.id   AF-A0AAP2HDN3-F1
#
_cell.length_a   1.000
_cell.length_b   1.000
_cell.length_c   1.000
_cell.angle_alpha   90.00
_cell.angle_beta   90.00
_cell.angle_gamma   90.00
#
_symmetry.space_group_name_H-M   'P 1'
#
loop_
_entity.id
_entity.type
_entity.pdbx_description
1 polymer ?
#
loop_
_entity_poly.entity_id
_entity_poly.type
_entity_poly.pdbx_seq_one_letter_code
_entity_poly.pdbx_strand_id
1 'polypeptide(L)' 'MRGGAEIVDNDILVNGRVEDAIAVDVLSGSNSVAGSFDSASGINTVIQNTGANVLIQNAMIVNVKFAEAGP' A
#
# COMPACT_ATOMS: atom_id res chain seq x y z
N MET A 1 -2.83 -7.25 40.15
CA MET A 1 -3.56 -6.53 39.09
C MET A 1 -2.94 -6.92 37.75
N ARG A 2 -3.61 -7.77 36.96
CA ARG A 2 -3.21 -8.07 35.57
C ARG A 2 -4.16 -7.26 34.69
N GLY A 3 -3.71 -6.11 34.24
CA GLY A 3 -4.57 -5.12 33.59
C GLY A 3 -3.81 -3.96 32.99
N GLY A 4 -2.58 -4.19 32.54
CA GLY A 4 -2.00 -3.32 31.52
C GLY A 4 -2.70 -3.67 30.22
N ALA A 5 -3.69 -2.88 29.81
CA ALA A 5 -4.20 -2.97 28.46
C ALA A 5 -3.00 -2.74 27.52
N GLU A 6 -2.74 -3.69 26.61
CA GLU A 6 -1.83 -3.49 25.50
C GLU A 6 -2.48 -2.44 24.60
N ILE A 7 -2.06 -1.17 24.75
CA ILE A 7 -2.52 -0.09 23.88
C ILE A 7 -1.65 -0.17 22.63
N VAL A 8 -2.20 -0.74 21.55
CA VAL A 8 -1.58 -0.70 20.23
C VAL A 8 -2.05 0.58 19.54
N ASP A 9 -1.15 1.54 19.41
CA ASP A 9 -1.38 2.78 18.68
C ASP A 9 -0.84 2.65 17.26
N ASN A 10 -1.68 2.99 16.27
CA ASN A 10 -1.40 2.74 14.86
C ASN A 10 -1.75 3.98 14.05
N ASP A 11 -0.73 4.77 13.69
CA ASP A 11 -0.90 5.97 12.89
C ASP A 11 -0.28 5.83 11.50
N ILE A 12 -1.05 6.22 10.48
CA ILE A 12 -0.54 6.43 9.14
C ILE A 12 -0.71 7.90 8.76
N LEU A 13 0.39 8.57 8.48
CA LEU A 13 0.42 9.91 7.92
C LEU A 13 0.96 9.84 6.49
N VAL A 14 0.09 10.08 5.50
CA VAL A 14 0.49 10.11 4.09
C VAL A 14 0.24 11.50 3.54
N ASN A 15 1.33 12.24 3.33
CA ASN A 15 1.33 13.58 2.78
C ASN A 15 2.04 13.56 1.43
N GLY A 16 1.41 14.14 0.43
CA GLY A 16 2.00 14.24 -0.89
C GLY A 16 1.22 15.21 -1.75
N ARG A 17 1.93 15.85 -2.66
CA ARG A 17 1.40 16.88 -3.53
C ARG A 17 2.10 16.82 -4.88
N VAL A 18 1.37 17.02 -5.96
CA VAL A 18 1.92 17.13 -7.32
C VAL A 18 1.68 18.55 -7.78
N GLU A 19 2.74 19.31 -7.98
CA GLU A 19 2.64 20.76 -8.23
C GLU A 19 3.57 21.13 -9.37
N ASP A 20 3.20 22.19 -10.09
CA ASP A 20 3.92 22.69 -11.27
C ASP A 20 4.21 21.59 -12.31
N ALA A 21 3.32 20.60 -12.39
CA ALA A 21 3.53 19.40 -13.17
C ALA A 21 3.02 19.62 -14.62
N ILE A 22 3.94 19.94 -15.52
CA ILE A 22 3.67 20.13 -16.95
C ILE A 22 4.09 18.86 -17.71
N ALA A 23 3.15 18.32 -18.49
CA ALA A 23 3.32 17.12 -19.29
C ALA A 23 3.02 17.46 -20.76
N VAL A 24 4.04 17.45 -21.63
CA VAL A 24 3.92 17.70 -23.08
C VAL A 24 4.53 16.52 -23.83
N ASP A 25 3.92 16.13 -24.96
CA ASP A 25 4.31 14.97 -25.77
C ASP A 25 4.37 13.63 -24.97
N VAL A 26 3.45 13.45 -24.02
CA VAL A 26 3.42 12.25 -23.18
C VAL A 26 2.75 11.09 -23.91
N LEU A 27 3.59 10.17 -24.40
CA LEU A 27 3.16 8.83 -24.76
C LEU A 27 3.00 7.99 -23.49
N SER A 28 1.78 7.85 -22.99
CA SER A 28 1.48 6.95 -21.87
C SER A 28 1.39 5.50 -22.33
N GLY A 29 1.99 4.58 -21.58
CA GLY A 29 1.83 3.14 -21.79
C GLY A 29 0.50 2.59 -21.25
N SER A 30 0.28 1.29 -21.42
CA SER A 30 -0.85 0.57 -20.80
C SER A 30 -0.46 0.04 -19.43
N ASN A 31 -1.35 0.18 -18.44
CA ASN A 31 -1.27 -0.57 -17.20
C ASN A 31 -1.64 -2.04 -17.49
N SER A 32 -0.67 -2.95 -17.53
CA SER A 32 -0.93 -4.39 -17.67
C SER A 32 -0.76 -5.07 -16.32
N VAL A 33 -1.84 -5.68 -15.82
CA VAL A 33 -1.87 -6.41 -14.53
C VAL A 33 -1.96 -7.92 -14.70
N ALA A 34 -1.71 -8.43 -15.91
CA ALA A 34 -1.70 -9.87 -16.16
C ALA A 34 -0.60 -10.53 -15.30
N GLY A 35 -0.99 -11.50 -14.46
CA GLY A 35 -0.08 -12.22 -13.57
C GLY A 35 0.31 -11.48 -12.29
N SER A 36 -0.19 -10.27 -12.01
CA SER A 36 0.21 -9.50 -10.82
C SER A 36 -0.20 -10.14 -9.49
N PHE A 37 -1.08 -11.15 -9.53
CA PHE A 37 -1.53 -11.91 -8.36
C PHE A 37 -1.48 -13.42 -8.56
N ASP A 38 -0.86 -13.91 -9.64
CA ASP A 38 -0.79 -15.35 -9.89
C ASP A 38 0.00 -16.03 -8.76
N SER A 39 -0.61 -16.99 -8.08
CA SER A 39 -0.06 -17.67 -6.89
C SER A 39 0.26 -16.76 -5.70
N ALA A 40 -0.31 -15.55 -5.64
CA ALA A 40 -0.01 -14.62 -4.57
C ALA A 40 -0.67 -15.07 -3.25
N SER A 41 0.12 -15.12 -2.17
CA SER A 41 -0.32 -15.52 -0.83
C SER A 41 0.00 -14.40 0.17
N GLY A 42 -0.83 -14.22 1.19
CA GLY A 42 -0.72 -13.10 2.12
C GLY A 42 -1.33 -11.81 1.55
N ILE A 43 -0.71 -10.67 1.88
CA ILE A 43 -1.20 -9.34 1.50
C ILE A 43 -0.47 -8.86 0.24
N ASN A 44 -1.24 -8.63 -0.83
CA ASN A 44 -0.70 -8.19 -2.11
C ASN A 44 -1.32 -6.84 -2.48
N THR A 45 -0.49 -5.87 -2.84
CA THR A 45 -0.93 -4.54 -3.28
C THR A 45 -0.30 -4.23 -4.62
N VAL A 46 -1.12 -3.85 -5.59
CA VAL A 46 -0.68 -3.46 -6.93
C VAL A 46 -1.23 -2.08 -7.23
N ILE A 47 -0.36 -1.14 -7.56
CA ILE A 47 -0.76 0.18 -8.01
C ILE A 47 -0.06 0.46 -9.34
N GLN A 48 -0.88 0.53 -10.38
CA GLN A 48 -0.44 0.81 -11.73
C GLN A 48 -0.93 2.20 -12.10
N ASN A 49 0.01 3.05 -12.50
CA ASN A 49 -0.35 4.31 -13.11
C ASN A 49 0.61 4.61 -14.24
N THR A 50 0.08 4.56 -15.47
CA THR A 50 0.73 5.04 -16.66
C THR A 50 0.20 6.41 -16.99
N GLY A 51 1.13 7.35 -17.16
CA GLY A 51 0.85 8.75 -17.36
C GLY A 51 1.95 9.61 -16.75
N ALA A 52 1.89 10.91 -16.97
CA ALA A 52 2.74 11.88 -16.29
C ALA A 52 1.96 12.51 -15.12
N ASN A 53 2.69 13.14 -14.19
CA ASN A 53 2.12 13.93 -13.09
C ASN A 53 1.32 13.10 -12.08
N VAL A 54 1.81 11.90 -11.78
CA VAL A 54 1.14 10.96 -10.88
C VAL A 54 1.83 10.95 -9.54
N LEU A 55 1.05 11.17 -8.49
CA LEU A 55 1.40 10.80 -7.13
C LEU A 55 0.60 9.56 -6.73
N ILE A 56 1.32 8.48 -6.45
CA ILE A 56 0.76 7.27 -5.87
C ILE A 56 1.15 7.24 -4.39
N GLN A 57 0.14 7.09 -3.54
CA GLN A 57 0.29 7.02 -2.09
C GLN A 57 -0.39 5.76 -1.60
N ASN A 58 0.40 4.79 -1.15
CA ASN A 58 -0.09 3.59 -0.48
C ASN A 58 0.55 3.50 0.89
N ALA A 59 -0.26 3.25 1.90
CA ALA A 59 0.21 2.94 3.23
C ALA A 59 -0.75 1.96 3.89
N MET A 60 -0.18 0.96 4.54
CA MET A 60 -0.92 -0.11 5.18
C MET A 60 -0.26 -0.45 6.51
N ILE A 61 -1.05 -0.49 7.58
CA ILE A 61 -0.65 -1.04 8.86
C ILE A 61 -1.25 -2.44 8.98
N VAL A 62 -0.43 -3.42 9.34
CA VAL A 62 -0.86 -4.81 9.56
C VAL A 62 -0.44 -5.23 10.96
N ASN A 63 -1.43 -5.44 11.82
CA ASN A 63 -1.24 -6.00 13.15
C ASN A 63 -1.56 -7.50 13.12
N VAL A 64 -0.54 -8.35 13.31
CA VAL A 64 -0.71 -9.81 13.33
C VAL A 64 -0.43 -10.34 14.73
N LYS A 65 -1.39 -11.07 15.29
CA LYS A 65 -1.22 -11.85 16.52
C LYS A 65 -1.40 -13.32 16.19
N PHE A 66 -0.31 -14.08 16.28
CA PHE A 66 -0.38 -15.52 16.18
C PHE A 66 -0.88 -16.07 17.53
N ALA A 67 -1.90 -16.93 17.49
CA ALA A 67 -2.18 -17.78 18.63
C ALA A 67 -1.02 -18.78 18.75
N GLU A 68 -0.59 -19.08 19.99
CA GLU A 68 0.34 -20.17 20.24
C GLU A 68 -0.24 -21.44 19.59
N ALA A 69 0.58 -22.18 18.85
CA ALA A 69 0.14 -23.46 18.31
C ALA A 69 -0.34 -24.29 19.51
N GLY A 70 -1.64 -24.66 19.51
CA GLY A 70 -2.17 -25.57 20.51
C GLY A 70 -1.32 -26.86 20.56
N PRO A 71 -1.30 -27.55 21.70
CA PRO A 71 -0.42 -28.71 21.90
C PRO A 71 -0.57 -29.77 20.81
#